data_AF-A0A2V7IQ06-F1
#
_entry.id   AF-A0A2V7IQ06-F1
#
_cell.length_a   1.000
_cell.length_b   1.000
_cell.length_c   1.000
_cell.angle_alpha   90.00
_cell.angle_beta   90.00
_cell.angle_gamma   90.00
#
_symmetry.space_group_name_H-M   'P 1'
#
loop_
_entity.id
_entity.type
_entity.pdbx_description
1 polymer ?
#
loop_
_entity_poly.entity_id
_entity_poly.type
_entity_poly.pdbx_seq_one_letter_code
_entity_poly.pdbx_strand_id
1 'polypeptide(L)'
;METTHKLPNYMLIWLYLFILTGAEVLFAFEMPISQVVKILCLLFLAIVKALLVALFFMHLKFERWRLRVVFMIPLPLAAILVLAVITEKLW
;
A
#
# COMPACT_ATOMS: atom_id res chain seq x y z
N MET A 1 36.97 -8.10 14.17
CA MET A 1 36.27 -7.04 13.42
C MET A 1 35.21 -7.73 12.60
N GLU A 2 34.02 -7.86 13.16
CA GLU A 2 32.96 -8.66 12.55
C GLU A 2 32.41 -7.92 11.33
N THR A 3 32.45 -8.61 10.20
CA THR A 3 32.06 -8.10 8.89
C THR A 3 30.60 -7.67 8.93
N THR A 4 30.37 -6.36 8.80
CA THR A 4 29.05 -5.74 8.61
C THR A 4 28.37 -6.35 7.39
N HIS A 5 27.63 -7.43 7.61
CA HIS A 5 26.67 -7.94 6.65
C HIS A 5 25.58 -6.87 6.52
N LYS A 6 25.62 -6.10 5.42
CA LYS A 6 24.51 -5.25 4.98
C LYS A 6 23.32 -6.17 4.67
N LEU A 7 22.59 -6.57 5.70
CA LEU A 7 21.33 -7.26 5.56
C LEU A 7 20.44 -6.34 4.70
N PRO A 8 19.92 -6.82 3.56
CA PRO A 8 19.04 -6.03 2.72
C PRO A 8 17.91 -5.49 3.59
N ASN A 9 17.58 -4.21 3.40
CA ASN A 9 16.93 -3.34 4.37
C ASN A 9 15.44 -3.67 4.66
N TYR A 10 15.01 -4.92 4.49
CA TYR A 10 13.64 -5.42 4.65
C TYR A 10 13.00 -5.04 5.99
N MET A 11 13.80 -5.04 7.06
CA MET A 11 13.35 -4.66 8.41
C MET A 11 12.95 -3.18 8.49
N LEU A 12 13.59 -2.31 7.71
CA LEU A 12 13.29 -0.88 7.61
C LEU A 12 12.00 -0.62 6.81
N ILE A 13 11.76 -1.39 5.74
CA ILE A 13 10.51 -1.33 4.97
C ILE A 13 9.33 -1.87 5.79
N TRP A 14 9.54 -2.96 6.52
CA TRP A 14 8.54 -3.50 7.43
C TRP A 14 8.14 -2.48 8.51
N LEU A 15 9.12 -1.81 9.12
CA LEU A 15 8.86 -0.74 10.08
C LEU A 15 8.09 0.42 9.43
N TYR A 16 8.42 0.80 8.19
CA TYR A 16 7.67 1.83 7.47
C TYR A 16 6.22 1.43 7.21
N LEU A 17 5.96 0.19 6.78
CA LEU A 17 4.60 -0.34 6.60
C LEU A 17 3.83 -0.37 7.91
N PHE A 18 4.50 -0.73 9.00
CA PHE A 18 3.92 -0.75 10.34
C PHE A 18 3.52 0.66 10.78
N ILE A 19 4.42 1.64 10.65
CA ILE A 19 4.14 3.06 10.96
C ILE A 19 3.00 3.59 10.07
N LEU A 20 3.01 3.27 8.78
CA LEU A 20 1.95 3.70 7.86
C LEU A 20 0.58 3.12 8.25
N THR A 21 0.55 1.88 8.76
CA THR A 21 -0.67 1.25 9.28
C THR A 21 -1.13 1.90 10.58
N GLY A 22 -0.21 2.16 11.51
CA GLY A 22 -0.53 2.88 12.74
C GLY A 22 -1.12 4.26 12.46
N ALA A 23 -0.49 5.01 11.55
CA ALA A 23 -0.97 6.31 11.12
C ALA A 23 -2.36 6.23 10.47
N GLU A 24 -2.62 5.24 9.61
CA GLU A 24 -3.95 5.00 9.04
C GLU A 24 -5.01 4.77 10.11
N VAL A 25 -4.73 3.90 11.09
CA VAL A 25 -5.69 3.55 12.14
C VAL A 25 -5.97 4.76 13.04
N LEU A 26 -4.93 5.50 13.43
CA LEU A 26 -5.11 6.75 14.18
C LEU A 26 -5.93 7.76 13.39
N PHE A 27 -5.60 7.97 12.11
CA PHE A 27 -6.32 8.89 11.24
C PHE A 27 -7.78 8.46 11.04
N ALA A 28 -8.04 7.15 11.01
CA ALA A 28 -9.39 6.62 10.88
C ALA A 28 -10.23 6.75 12.16
N PHE A 29 -9.61 6.78 13.34
CA PHE A 29 -10.31 6.89 14.62
C PHE A 29 -10.52 8.34 15.08
N GLU A 30 -9.53 9.21 14.90
CA GLU A 30 -9.54 10.56 15.49
C GLU A 30 -10.26 11.63 14.65
N MET A 31 -10.56 11.35 13.37
CA MET A 31 -11.09 12.39 12.47
C MET A 31 -12.56 12.18 12.07
N PRO A 32 -13.49 13.05 12.53
CA PRO A 32 -14.88 13.10 12.05
C PRO A 32 -14.95 13.81 10.68
N ILE A 33 -14.28 13.27 9.67
CA ILE A 33 -14.30 13.79 8.30
C ILE A 33 -15.42 13.10 7.52
N SER A 34 -15.98 13.80 6.53
CA SER A 34 -16.82 13.22 5.48
C SER A 34 -16.29 11.85 5.03
N GLN A 35 -17.18 10.85 5.07
CA GLN A 35 -16.87 9.45 4.80
C GLN A 35 -16.17 9.26 3.45
N VAL A 36 -16.46 10.11 2.46
CA VAL A 36 -15.84 10.09 1.12
C VAL A 36 -14.35 10.45 1.18
N VAL A 37 -13.99 11.49 1.95
CA VAL A 37 -12.60 11.92 2.10
C VAL A 37 -11.82 10.87 2.91
N LYS A 38 -12.45 10.25 3.91
CA LYS A 38 -11.87 9.14 4.67
C LYS A 38 -11.53 7.95 3.75
N ILE A 39 -12.46 7.54 2.88
CA ILE A 39 -12.24 6.47 1.90
C ILE A 39 -11.11 6.83 0.94
N LEU A 40 -11.08 8.07 0.44
CA LEU A 40 -10.04 8.52 -0.49
C LEU A 40 -8.64 8.52 0.15
N CYS A 41 -8.53 8.99 1.40
CA CYS A 41 -7.27 8.96 2.15
C CYS A 41 -6.80 7.52 2.41
N LEU A 42 -7.67 6.65 2.93
CA LEU A 42 -7.35 5.24 3.19
C LEU A 42 -6.93 4.52 1.91
N LEU A 43 -7.61 4.81 0.80
CA LEU A 43 -7.25 4.25 -0.50
C LEU A 43 -5.86 4.71 -0.96
N PHE A 44 -5.56 6.01 -0.84
CA PHE A 44 -4.25 6.53 -1.19
C PHE A 44 -3.15 5.85 -0.37
N LEU A 45 -3.37 5.70 0.94
CA LEU A 45 -2.47 4.99 1.85
C LEU A 45 -2.29 3.52 1.45
N ALA A 46 -3.37 2.84 1.06
CA ALA A 46 -3.32 1.47 0.54
C ALA A 46 -2.49 1.36 -0.75
N ILE A 47 -2.63 2.29 -1.69
CA ILE A 47 -1.83 2.33 -2.93
C ILE A 47 -0.35 2.54 -2.61
N VAL A 48 -0.01 3.47 -1.73
CA VAL A 48 1.38 3.74 -1.32
C VAL A 48 2.00 2.49 -0.68
N LYS A 49 1.26 1.78 0.17
CA LYS A 49 1.66 0.49 0.74
C LYS A 49 1.94 -0.55 -0.34
N ALA A 50 0.99 -0.71 -1.27
CA ALA A 50 1.10 -1.67 -2.37
C ALA A 50 2.32 -1.37 -3.25
N LEU A 51 2.59 -0.08 -3.53
CA LEU A 51 3.76 0.35 -4.28
C LEU A 51 5.06 0.07 -3.52
N LEU A 52 5.09 0.32 -2.21
CA LEU A 52 6.25 0.05 -1.37
C LEU A 52 6.55 -1.46 -1.29
N VAL A 53 5.52 -2.29 -1.14
CA VAL A 53 5.63 -3.76 -1.20
C VAL A 53 6.10 -4.22 -2.58
N ALA A 54 5.56 -3.66 -3.67
CA ALA A 54 5.95 -4.03 -5.03
C ALA A 54 7.42 -3.66 -5.35
N LEU A 55 7.88 -2.50 -4.88
CA LEU A 55 9.25 -2.03 -5.12
C LEU A 55 10.28 -2.78 -4.26
N PHE A 56 9.96 -3.06 -3.00
CA PHE A 56 10.92 -3.58 -2.03
C PHE A 56 10.79 -5.07 -1.72
N PHE A 57 9.57 -5.59 -1.57
CA PHE A 57 9.33 -7.01 -1.23
C PHE A 57 9.29 -7.91 -2.47
N MET A 58 8.82 -7.41 -3.62
CA MET A 58 8.75 -8.20 -4.85
C MET A 58 10.00 -8.12 -5.74
N HIS A 59 11.05 -7.39 -5.33
CA HIS A 59 12.32 -7.32 -6.09
C HIS A 59 12.14 -6.94 -7.58
N LEU A 60 11.08 -6.20 -7.95
CA LEU A 60 10.74 -5.91 -9.34
C LEU A 60 11.80 -5.05 -10.06
N LYS A 61 12.67 -4.38 -9.28
CA LYS A 61 13.82 -3.65 -9.80
C LYS A 61 14.91 -4.59 -10.34
N PHE A 62 14.94 -5.87 -9.96
CA PHE A 62 16.03 -6.78 -10.27
C PHE A 62 15.70 -8.04 -11.10
N GLU A 63 14.45 -8.52 -11.24
CA GLU A 63 14.16 -9.57 -12.26
C GLU A 63 12.68 -9.82 -12.65
N ARG A 64 12.54 -10.42 -13.86
CA ARG A 64 11.39 -11.03 -14.57
C ARG A 64 10.08 -10.24 -14.74
N TRP A 65 9.87 -9.81 -15.99
CA TRP A 65 8.63 -9.27 -16.59
C TRP A 65 7.33 -10.01 -16.18
N ARG A 66 7.40 -11.32 -15.93
CA ARG A 66 6.25 -12.16 -15.53
C ARG A 66 5.65 -11.79 -14.17
N LEU A 67 6.44 -11.36 -13.20
CA LEU A 67 5.94 -10.98 -11.86
C LEU A 67 5.20 -9.63 -11.90
N ARG A 68 5.60 -8.73 -12.80
CA ARG A 68 4.93 -7.44 -13.04
C ARG A 68 3.50 -7.64 -13.56
N VAL A 69 3.29 -8.62 -14.42
CA VAL A 69 1.97 -8.96 -14.98
C VAL A 69 1.02 -9.47 -13.90
N VAL A 70 1.49 -10.34 -13.00
CA VAL A 70 0.65 -10.86 -11.89
C VAL A 70 0.20 -9.73 -10.96
N PHE A 71 1.05 -8.72 -10.72
CA PHE A 71 0.69 -7.55 -9.92
C PHE A 71 -0.26 -6.57 -10.64
N MET A 72 -0.23 -6.54 -11.98
CA MET A 72 -1.16 -5.71 -12.76
C MET A 72 -2.59 -6.28 -12.80
N ILE A 73 -2.80 -7.57 -12.51
CA ILE A 73 -4.14 -8.18 -12.51
C ILE A 73 -5.04 -7.66 -11.36
N PRO A 74 -4.60 -7.58 -10.10
CA PRO A 74 -5.44 -7.08 -9.01
C PRO A 74 -5.65 -5.56 -9.04
N LEU A 75 -4.78 -4.78 -9.71
CA LEU A 75 -4.89 -3.32 -9.79
C LEU A 75 -6.21 -2.80 -10.42
N PRO A 76 -6.62 -3.24 -11.63
CA PRO A 76 -7.89 -2.82 -12.23
C PRO A 76 -9.09 -3.34 -11.44
N LEU A 77 -8.99 -4.53 -10.84
CA LEU A 77 -10.04 -5.05 -9.95
C LEU A 77 -10.22 -4.14 -8.73
N ALA A 78 -9.13 -3.72 -8.09
CA ALA A 78 -9.16 -2.77 -6.98
C ALA A 78 -9.74 -1.42 -7.40
N ALA A 79 -9.38 -0.91 -8.58
CA ALA A 79 -9.95 0.32 -9.13
C ALA A 79 -11.47 0.23 -9.35
N ILE A 80 -11.95 -0.89 -9.88
CA ILE A 80 -13.39 -1.16 -10.07
C ILE A 80 -14.11 -1.21 -8.71
N LEU A 81 -13.57 -1.92 -7.72
CA LEU A 81 -14.16 -2.02 -6.39
C LEU A 81 -14.25 -0.66 -5.69
N VAL A 82 -13.22 0.17 -5.82
CA VAL A 82 -13.21 1.53 -5.30
C VAL A 82 -14.31 2.36 -5.96
N LEU A 83 -14.39 2.33 -7.30
CA LEU A 83 -15.40 3.08 -8.04
C LEU A 83 -16.81 2.64 -7.64
N ALA A 84 -17.02 1.34 -7.45
CA ALA A 84 -18.29 0.77 -6.98
C ALA A 84 -18.65 1.29 -5.58
N VAL A 85 -17.70 1.26 -4.63
CA VAL A 85 -17.91 1.78 -3.27
C VAL A 85 -18.22 3.27 -3.25
N ILE A 86 -17.51 4.06 -4.07
CA ILE A 86 -17.78 5.50 -4.18
C ILE A 86 -19.16 5.73 -4.76
N THR A 87 -19.53 5.00 -5.81
CA THR A 87 -20.84 5.12 -6.47
C THR A 87 -21.98 4.72 -5.53
N GLU A 88 -21.84 3.60 -4.80
CA GLU A 88 -22.83 3.14 -3.82
C GLU A 88 -23.01 4.14 -2.66
N LYS A 89 -21.94 4.83 -2.25
CA LYS A 89 -22.06 5.88 -1.22
C LYS A 89 -22.60 7.21 -1.74
N LEU A 90 -22.55 7.44 -3.05
CA LEU A 90 -22.99 8.69 -3.67
C LEU A 90 -24.50 8.68 -4.02
N TRP A 91 -25.10 7.49 -4.13
CA TRP A 91 -26.51 7.28 -4.46
C TRP A 91 -27.32 6.92 -3.21
#